data_AF-A0A350CDV7-F1
#
_entry.id   AF-A0A350CDV7-F1
#
_cell.length_a   1.000
_cell.length_b   1.000
_cell.length_c   1.000
_cell.angle_alpha   90.00
_cell.angle_beta   90.00
_cell.angle_gamma   90.00
#
_symmetry.space_group_name_H-M   'P 1'
#
loop_
_entity.id
_entity.type
_entity.pdbx_description
1 polymer ?
#
loop_
_entity_poly.entity_id
_entity_poly.type
_entity_poly.pdbx_seq_one_letter_code
_entity_poly.pdbx_strand_id
1 'polypeptide(L)'
;VGKTWDLHVTEVLRVSLEENLAMIRDSIAYVKSQGREAIYDAEHCFDGWKANPQYALQTLKAAADAGADMIVMCDTNGGTLPEQIAEFVRLLSREVSVPIGIHCHNDCELAVANSLAAVASGAVQVQGTINGIGERCGNVDLISVAANLSLKLGHEVLQPGGIQRLTELSRYVYELANMNFRPGQPFVGSSAFAHKGGMHVHAVNRLARSYEHIPPEQVGNERRILVSELSGRSNIVAKTSKFRISEDNELMVKILNAVQDLEAEGYQFEAAEASFDLLVMKQIGVFQPSFELDHYRVHIQNQVLEPTTEAVLKLKTGATVQHVVGEGDGPVNALDSALRKALTPVYPGIAEMSLVDYKVRVINSAEGTAAKVRVVIESRDRQAVWSTVGVSENIIEASWIALVDAFEYRIQRERGHGPG
;
A
#
# COMPACT_ATOMS: atom_id res chain seq x y z
N VAL A 1 -0.11 -27.43 -10.33
CA VAL A 1 1.35 -27.40 -10.12
C VAL A 1 1.90 -28.81 -10.25
N GLY A 2 2.93 -29.02 -11.07
CA GLY A 2 3.66 -30.28 -11.17
C GLY A 2 5.18 -30.05 -11.22
N LYS A 3 5.97 -31.08 -10.86
CA LYS A 3 7.42 -30.97 -10.80
C LYS A 3 8.05 -31.24 -12.18
N THR A 4 8.86 -30.28 -12.64
CA THR A 4 9.54 -30.34 -13.95
C THR A 4 11.02 -30.75 -13.82
N TRP A 5 11.58 -30.64 -12.61
CA TRP A 5 12.96 -31.01 -12.31
C TRP A 5 13.02 -32.42 -11.73
N ASP A 6 13.76 -33.32 -12.38
CA ASP A 6 13.98 -34.70 -11.93
C ASP A 6 14.50 -34.78 -10.49
N LEU A 7 15.37 -33.86 -10.06
CA LEU A 7 15.80 -33.73 -8.66
C LEU A 7 14.62 -33.64 -7.68
N HIS A 8 13.60 -32.83 -7.98
CA HIS A 8 12.42 -32.75 -7.10
C HIS A 8 11.57 -34.01 -7.17
N VAL A 9 11.56 -34.71 -8.31
CA VAL A 9 10.79 -35.94 -8.47
C VAL A 9 11.42 -37.07 -7.65
N THR A 10 12.74 -37.27 -7.75
CA THR A 10 13.44 -38.38 -7.09
C THR A 10 13.72 -38.09 -5.61
N GLU A 11 14.13 -36.86 -5.27
CA GLU A 11 14.58 -36.54 -3.91
C GLU A 11 13.44 -36.02 -3.00
N VAL A 12 12.53 -35.22 -3.56
CA VAL A 12 11.47 -34.56 -2.78
C VAL A 12 10.18 -35.35 -2.79
N LEU A 13 9.67 -35.72 -3.98
CA LEU A 13 8.46 -36.54 -4.10
C LEU A 13 8.73 -38.03 -3.87
N ARG A 14 9.96 -38.48 -4.15
CA ARG A 14 10.39 -39.88 -4.01
C ARG A 14 9.56 -40.86 -4.84
N VAL A 15 9.27 -40.47 -6.09
CA VAL A 15 8.58 -41.30 -7.08
C VAL A 15 9.47 -41.47 -8.33
N SER A 16 9.12 -42.41 -9.21
CA SER A 16 9.82 -42.53 -10.49
C SER A 16 9.43 -41.39 -11.45
N LEU A 17 10.25 -41.18 -12.46
CA LEU A 17 9.98 -40.19 -13.51
C LEU A 17 8.69 -40.54 -14.27
N GLU A 18 8.45 -41.82 -14.53
CA GLU A 18 7.22 -42.31 -15.17
C GLU A 18 5.99 -42.05 -14.32
N GLU A 19 6.09 -42.28 -13.01
CA GLU A 19 5.01 -42.01 -12.07
C GLU A 19 4.67 -40.51 -12.05
N ASN A 20 5.67 -39.62 -12.02
CA ASN A 20 5.41 -38.18 -12.11
C ASN A 20 4.71 -37.78 -13.41
N LEU A 21 5.10 -38.35 -14.55
CA LEU A 21 4.41 -38.12 -15.83
C LEU A 21 2.97 -38.65 -15.81
N ALA A 22 2.71 -39.78 -15.16
CA ALA A 22 1.36 -40.32 -14.97
C ALA A 22 0.53 -39.39 -14.07
N MET A 23 1.06 -38.97 -12.93
CA MET A 23 0.39 -38.03 -12.03
C MET A 23 0.01 -36.72 -12.71
N ILE A 24 0.89 -36.16 -13.56
CA ILE A 24 0.59 -34.95 -14.35
C ILE A 24 -0.62 -35.20 -15.26
N ARG A 25 -0.60 -36.30 -16.04
CA ARG A 25 -1.70 -36.63 -16.95
C ARG A 25 -3.01 -36.85 -16.21
N ASP A 26 -2.99 -37.65 -15.16
CA ASP A 26 -4.17 -38.03 -14.40
C ASP A 26 -4.80 -36.82 -13.70
N SER A 27 -3.98 -35.93 -13.15
CA SER A 27 -4.46 -34.71 -12.49
C SER A 27 -5.15 -33.77 -13.47
N ILE A 28 -4.56 -33.57 -14.65
CA ILE A 28 -5.14 -32.70 -15.69
C ILE A 28 -6.41 -33.34 -16.26
N ALA A 29 -6.35 -34.62 -16.62
CA ALA A 29 -7.51 -35.36 -17.12
C ALA A 29 -8.69 -35.32 -16.13
N TYR A 30 -8.40 -35.43 -14.83
CA TYR A 30 -9.40 -35.28 -13.79
C TYR A 30 -10.02 -33.87 -13.80
N VAL A 31 -9.23 -32.80 -13.79
CA VAL A 31 -9.76 -31.42 -13.87
C VAL A 31 -10.62 -31.22 -15.12
N LYS A 32 -10.17 -31.70 -16.28
CA LYS A 32 -10.91 -31.62 -17.54
C LYS A 32 -12.20 -32.44 -17.52
N SER A 33 -12.22 -33.61 -16.86
CA SER A 33 -13.42 -34.42 -16.70
C SER A 33 -14.53 -33.69 -15.91
N GLN A 34 -14.15 -32.73 -15.07
CA GLN A 34 -15.08 -31.87 -14.33
C GLN A 34 -15.56 -30.65 -15.14
N GLY A 35 -15.21 -30.56 -16.43
CA GLY A 35 -15.57 -29.44 -17.31
C GLY A 35 -14.90 -28.12 -16.93
N ARG A 36 -13.74 -28.17 -16.25
CA ARG A 36 -13.00 -26.98 -15.80
C ARG A 36 -11.82 -26.67 -16.72
N GLU A 37 -11.42 -25.40 -16.70
CA GLU A 37 -10.14 -24.97 -17.26
C GLU A 37 -8.99 -25.49 -16.40
N ALA A 38 -7.93 -26.00 -17.05
CA ALA A 38 -6.75 -26.55 -16.41
C ALA A 38 -5.51 -25.75 -16.83
N ILE A 39 -4.99 -24.94 -15.91
CA ILE A 39 -3.70 -24.25 -16.05
C ILE A 39 -2.65 -25.09 -15.33
N TYR A 40 -1.63 -25.54 -16.06
CA TYR A 40 -0.55 -26.34 -15.52
C TYR A 40 0.68 -25.49 -15.21
N ASP A 41 0.90 -25.20 -13.94
CA ASP A 41 2.14 -24.57 -13.47
C ASP A 41 3.27 -25.61 -13.37
N ALA A 42 4.26 -25.44 -14.23
CA ALA A 42 5.47 -26.25 -14.32
C ALA A 42 6.52 -25.73 -13.33
N GLU A 43 6.51 -26.26 -12.10
CA GLU A 43 7.40 -25.83 -11.04
C GLU A 43 8.86 -26.23 -11.32
N HIS A 44 9.80 -25.33 -11.00
CA HIS A 44 11.24 -25.47 -11.31
C HIS A 44 11.52 -25.72 -12.80
N CYS A 45 10.71 -25.17 -13.70
CA CYS A 45 10.78 -25.45 -15.13
C CYS A 45 12.17 -25.16 -15.71
N PHE A 46 12.75 -24.00 -15.41
CA PHE A 46 14.01 -23.57 -16.00
C PHE A 46 15.22 -24.29 -15.42
N ASP A 47 15.23 -24.56 -14.12
CA ASP A 47 16.28 -25.38 -13.47
C ASP A 47 16.23 -26.83 -14.00
N GLY A 48 15.02 -27.40 -14.07
CA GLY A 48 14.79 -28.73 -14.61
C GLY A 48 15.19 -28.84 -16.08
N TRP A 49 14.87 -27.83 -16.89
CA TRP A 49 15.30 -27.77 -18.29
C TRP A 49 16.83 -27.69 -18.43
N LYS A 50 17.51 -26.86 -17.63
CA LYS A 50 18.98 -26.76 -17.66
C LYS A 50 19.65 -28.07 -17.23
N ALA A 51 19.08 -28.77 -16.25
CA ALA A 51 19.63 -30.02 -15.73
C ALA A 51 19.35 -31.22 -16.67
N ASN A 52 18.11 -31.34 -17.14
CA ASN A 52 17.63 -32.46 -17.94
C ASN A 52 16.56 -31.99 -18.96
N PRO A 53 17.00 -31.45 -20.12
CA PRO A 53 16.09 -30.86 -21.11
C PRO A 53 15.03 -31.84 -21.63
N GLN A 54 15.40 -33.11 -21.82
CA GLN A 54 14.51 -34.12 -22.36
C GLN A 54 13.37 -34.42 -21.38
N TYR A 55 13.69 -34.65 -20.11
CA TYR A 55 12.67 -34.92 -19.10
C TYR A 55 11.78 -33.72 -18.84
N ALA A 56 12.35 -32.52 -18.75
CA ALA A 56 11.58 -31.29 -18.60
C ALA A 56 10.51 -31.16 -19.71
N LEU A 57 10.91 -31.33 -20.98
CA LEU A 57 9.97 -31.32 -22.11
C LEU A 57 8.93 -32.46 -22.04
N GLN A 58 9.28 -33.64 -21.54
CA GLN A 58 8.31 -34.73 -21.34
C GLN A 58 7.22 -34.34 -20.34
N THR A 59 7.54 -33.64 -19.26
CA THR A 59 6.53 -33.19 -18.28
C THR A 59 5.56 -32.18 -18.89
N LEU A 60 6.07 -31.26 -19.71
CA LEU A 60 5.25 -30.23 -20.40
C LEU A 60 4.36 -30.86 -21.47
N LYS A 61 4.90 -31.79 -22.27
CA LYS A 61 4.11 -32.56 -23.25
C LYS A 61 3.06 -33.42 -22.58
N ALA A 62 3.40 -34.08 -21.46
CA ALA A 62 2.43 -34.86 -20.69
C ALA A 62 1.24 -33.99 -20.25
N ALA A 63 1.49 -32.74 -19.84
CA ALA A 63 0.42 -31.80 -19.51
C ALA A 63 -0.40 -31.37 -20.73
N ALA A 64 0.25 -31.00 -21.83
CA ALA A 64 -0.42 -30.62 -23.07
C ALA A 64 -1.29 -31.76 -23.63
N ASP A 65 -0.73 -32.97 -23.73
CA ASP A 65 -1.39 -34.17 -24.26
C ASP A 65 -2.59 -34.60 -23.40
N ALA A 66 -2.55 -34.32 -22.09
CA ALA A 66 -3.66 -34.55 -21.17
C ALA A 66 -4.79 -33.50 -21.28
N GLY A 67 -4.59 -32.46 -22.09
CA GLY A 67 -5.60 -31.44 -22.37
C GLY A 67 -5.54 -30.21 -21.47
N ALA A 68 -4.35 -29.86 -20.95
CA ALA A 68 -4.17 -28.57 -20.29
C ALA A 68 -4.52 -27.41 -21.24
N ASP A 69 -5.23 -26.41 -20.74
CA ASP A 69 -5.60 -25.22 -21.52
C ASP A 69 -4.45 -24.22 -21.61
N MET A 70 -3.51 -24.27 -20.67
CA MET A 70 -2.30 -23.46 -20.65
C MET A 70 -1.19 -24.14 -19.85
N ILE A 71 0.06 -23.94 -20.28
CA ILE A 71 1.26 -24.34 -19.53
C ILE A 71 1.98 -23.09 -19.05
N VAL A 72 2.25 -22.99 -17.76
CA VAL A 72 2.94 -21.85 -17.17
C VAL A 72 4.33 -22.28 -16.72
N MET A 73 5.36 -21.66 -17.27
CA MET A 73 6.75 -21.95 -16.91
C MET A 73 7.11 -21.19 -15.64
N CYS A 74 7.50 -21.90 -14.58
CA CYS A 74 7.89 -21.26 -13.32
C CYS A 74 9.43 -21.13 -13.21
N ASP A 75 9.91 -19.89 -13.12
CA ASP A 75 11.27 -19.55 -12.67
C ASP A 75 11.28 -19.50 -11.13
N THR A 76 11.05 -20.67 -10.53
CA THR A 76 10.76 -20.83 -9.09
C THR A 76 11.87 -20.29 -8.20
N ASN A 77 13.13 -20.46 -8.60
CA ASN A 77 14.29 -19.95 -7.87
C ASN A 77 14.68 -18.52 -8.29
N GLY A 78 13.98 -17.90 -9.24
CA GLY A 78 14.21 -16.52 -9.67
C GLY A 78 15.61 -16.22 -10.21
N GLY A 79 16.30 -17.25 -10.72
CA GLY A 79 17.72 -17.21 -11.08
C GLY A 79 18.02 -17.29 -12.58
N THR A 80 17.00 -17.27 -13.43
CA THR A 80 17.17 -17.40 -14.88
C THR A 80 17.37 -16.03 -15.54
N LEU A 81 18.24 -15.95 -16.55
CA LEU A 81 18.48 -14.69 -17.29
C LEU A 81 17.43 -14.47 -18.39
N PRO A 82 17.11 -13.22 -18.77
CA PRO A 82 16.06 -12.93 -19.76
C PRO A 82 16.26 -13.62 -21.11
N GLU A 83 17.49 -13.73 -21.58
CA GLU A 83 17.82 -14.38 -22.85
C GLU A 83 17.53 -15.89 -22.81
N GLN A 84 17.78 -16.52 -21.65
CA GLN A 84 17.50 -17.95 -21.42
C GLN A 84 16.00 -18.20 -21.32
N ILE A 85 15.24 -17.31 -20.65
CA ILE A 85 13.78 -17.35 -20.65
C ILE A 85 13.27 -17.32 -22.09
N ALA A 86 13.73 -16.35 -22.86
CA ALA A 86 13.31 -16.13 -24.24
C ALA A 86 13.64 -17.32 -25.16
N GLU A 87 14.83 -17.92 -25.00
CA GLU A 87 15.23 -19.14 -25.69
C GLU A 87 14.28 -20.30 -25.40
N PHE A 88 14.01 -20.55 -24.11
CA PHE A 88 13.16 -21.65 -23.71
C PHE A 88 11.70 -21.46 -24.14
N VAL A 89 11.16 -20.24 -24.04
CA VAL A 89 9.80 -19.95 -24.52
C VAL A 89 9.69 -20.26 -26.02
N ARG A 90 10.65 -19.83 -26.85
CA ARG A 90 10.64 -20.11 -28.29
C ARG A 90 10.76 -21.60 -28.61
N LEU A 91 11.55 -22.34 -27.82
CA LEU A 91 11.65 -23.79 -27.94
C LEU A 91 10.30 -24.43 -27.62
N LEU A 92 9.72 -24.12 -26.46
CA LEU A 92 8.47 -24.72 -26.01
C LEU A 92 7.31 -24.42 -26.96
N SER A 93 7.20 -23.19 -27.47
CA SER A 93 6.18 -22.80 -28.47
C SER A 93 6.23 -23.62 -29.77
N ARG A 94 7.33 -24.33 -30.07
CA ARG A 94 7.44 -25.26 -31.21
C ARG A 94 7.08 -26.69 -30.84
N GLU A 95 7.18 -27.04 -29.56
CA GLU A 95 7.01 -28.39 -29.04
C GLU A 95 5.58 -28.67 -28.55
N VAL A 96 4.83 -27.63 -28.19
CA VAL A 96 3.43 -27.75 -27.74
C VAL A 96 2.53 -26.75 -28.47
N SER A 97 1.26 -27.14 -28.68
CA SER A 97 0.25 -26.30 -29.34
C SER A 97 -0.60 -25.49 -28.36
N VAL A 98 -0.44 -25.72 -27.05
CA VAL A 98 -1.20 -25.03 -26.00
C VAL A 98 -0.58 -23.66 -25.69
N PRO A 99 -1.39 -22.65 -25.33
CA PRO A 99 -0.90 -21.37 -24.84
C PRO A 99 0.11 -21.51 -23.71
N ILE A 100 1.07 -20.59 -23.66
CA ILE A 100 2.15 -20.59 -22.65
C ILE A 100 2.06 -19.34 -21.78
N GLY A 101 2.23 -19.50 -20.47
CA GLY A 101 2.38 -18.42 -19.50
C GLY A 101 3.74 -18.46 -18.79
N ILE A 102 4.03 -17.43 -18.00
CA ILE A 102 5.26 -17.30 -17.22
C ILE A 102 4.93 -16.93 -15.76
N HIS A 103 5.64 -17.54 -14.81
CA HIS A 103 5.63 -17.19 -13.39
C HIS A 103 7.08 -17.00 -12.91
N CYS A 104 7.49 -15.76 -12.66
CA CYS A 104 8.86 -15.44 -12.25
C CYS A 104 8.94 -15.02 -10.78
N HIS A 105 9.89 -15.61 -10.04
CA HIS A 105 10.37 -15.06 -8.78
C HIS A 105 11.51 -14.06 -8.98
N ASN A 106 11.76 -13.22 -7.97
CA ASN A 106 12.65 -12.07 -8.08
C ASN A 106 14.00 -12.20 -7.34
N ASP A 107 14.48 -13.42 -7.10
CA ASP A 107 15.72 -13.68 -6.35
C ASP A 107 16.97 -13.03 -6.97
N CYS A 108 16.99 -12.79 -8.29
CA CYS A 108 18.05 -12.03 -8.97
C CYS A 108 17.66 -10.60 -9.39
N GLU A 109 16.52 -10.06 -8.93
CA GLU A 109 15.98 -8.76 -9.38
C GLU A 109 15.69 -8.68 -10.90
N LEU A 110 15.39 -9.84 -11.52
CA LEU A 110 15.14 -9.98 -12.96
C LEU A 110 13.69 -10.33 -13.30
N ALA A 111 12.78 -10.48 -12.33
CA ALA A 111 11.45 -11.06 -12.58
C ALA A 111 10.62 -10.28 -13.61
N VAL A 112 10.68 -8.94 -13.57
CA VAL A 112 9.98 -8.07 -14.54
C VAL A 112 10.61 -8.22 -15.93
N ALA A 113 11.94 -8.19 -16.03
CA ALA A 113 12.65 -8.34 -17.29
C ALA A 113 12.38 -9.73 -17.92
N ASN A 114 12.43 -10.79 -17.11
CA ASN A 114 12.13 -12.16 -17.51
C ASN A 114 10.69 -12.30 -18.01
N SER A 115 9.73 -11.71 -17.31
CA SER A 115 8.31 -11.76 -17.71
C SER A 115 8.08 -11.05 -19.04
N LEU A 116 8.68 -9.87 -19.25
CA LEU A 116 8.60 -9.15 -20.53
C LEU A 116 9.30 -9.91 -21.67
N ALA A 117 10.44 -10.55 -21.40
CA ALA A 117 11.16 -11.39 -22.38
C ALA A 117 10.36 -12.64 -22.78
N ALA A 118 9.64 -13.25 -21.83
CA ALA A 118 8.73 -14.35 -22.10
C ALA A 118 7.58 -13.92 -23.01
N VAL A 119 6.93 -12.79 -22.70
CA VAL A 119 5.83 -12.25 -23.54
C VAL A 119 6.32 -11.91 -24.95
N ALA A 120 7.47 -11.23 -25.07
CA ALA A 120 8.08 -10.94 -26.36
C ALA A 120 8.45 -12.20 -27.18
N SER A 121 8.59 -13.34 -26.50
CA SER A 121 8.91 -14.65 -27.11
C SER A 121 7.68 -15.54 -27.35
N GLY A 122 6.48 -15.08 -27.02
CA GLY A 122 5.21 -15.75 -27.31
C GLY A 122 4.39 -16.18 -26.10
N ALA A 123 4.82 -15.89 -24.87
CA ALA A 123 3.96 -16.13 -23.70
C ALA A 123 2.76 -15.15 -23.70
N VAL A 124 1.58 -15.65 -23.33
CA VAL A 124 0.31 -14.89 -23.36
C VAL A 124 -0.25 -14.58 -21.98
N GLN A 125 0.36 -15.11 -20.91
CA GLN A 125 -0.01 -14.85 -19.52
C GLN A 125 1.23 -14.60 -18.68
N VAL A 126 1.15 -13.64 -17.75
CA VAL A 126 2.13 -13.44 -16.68
C VAL A 126 1.42 -13.64 -15.35
N GLN A 127 1.91 -14.58 -14.54
CA GLN A 127 1.51 -14.76 -13.15
C GLN A 127 2.47 -14.04 -12.23
N GLY A 128 1.94 -13.39 -11.20
CA GLY A 128 2.70 -12.61 -10.23
C GLY A 128 1.79 -12.04 -9.17
N THR A 129 2.26 -11.02 -8.45
CA THR A 129 1.47 -10.37 -7.40
C THR A 129 1.56 -8.86 -7.49
N ILE A 130 0.54 -8.19 -6.94
CA ILE A 130 0.60 -6.75 -6.73
C ILE A 130 1.72 -6.45 -5.74
N ASN A 131 2.57 -5.49 -6.08
CA ASN A 131 3.74 -5.08 -5.31
C ASN A 131 4.84 -6.15 -5.20
N GLY A 132 4.78 -7.22 -6.00
CA GLY A 132 5.78 -8.29 -5.99
C GLY A 132 5.86 -9.05 -4.67
N ILE A 133 4.78 -9.05 -3.87
CA ILE A 133 4.70 -9.82 -2.62
C ILE A 133 4.81 -11.33 -2.94
N GLY A 134 5.60 -12.07 -2.17
CA GLY A 134 5.77 -13.51 -2.40
C GLY A 134 6.83 -14.10 -1.48
N GLU A 135 7.18 -15.35 -1.72
CA GLU A 135 8.27 -16.01 -1.01
C GLU A 135 9.62 -15.34 -1.28
N ARG A 136 10.50 -15.32 -0.27
CA ARG A 136 11.89 -14.82 -0.37
C ARG A 136 11.97 -13.38 -0.89
N CYS A 137 12.51 -13.18 -2.10
CA CYS A 137 12.63 -11.90 -2.77
C CYS A 137 11.35 -11.48 -3.52
N GLY A 138 10.30 -12.29 -3.46
CA GLY A 138 8.99 -12.00 -4.01
C GLY A 138 8.73 -12.59 -5.40
N ASN A 139 7.50 -12.41 -5.87
CA ASN A 139 7.10 -12.70 -7.25
C ASN A 139 7.35 -11.47 -8.13
N VAL A 140 7.18 -11.63 -9.45
CA VAL A 140 7.14 -10.48 -10.35
C VAL A 140 6.07 -9.47 -9.91
N ASP A 141 6.43 -8.19 -9.89
CA ASP A 141 5.51 -7.11 -9.59
C ASP A 141 4.58 -6.82 -10.78
N LEU A 142 3.31 -7.22 -10.64
CA LEU A 142 2.29 -7.02 -11.67
C LEU A 142 2.01 -5.55 -11.95
N ILE A 143 2.29 -4.63 -11.02
CA ILE A 143 2.21 -3.19 -11.30
C ILE A 143 3.17 -2.81 -12.42
N SER A 144 4.44 -3.22 -12.28
CA SER A 144 5.49 -2.92 -13.24
C SER A 144 5.27 -3.64 -14.57
N VAL A 145 4.83 -4.90 -14.53
CA VAL A 145 4.54 -5.67 -15.76
C VAL A 145 3.37 -5.05 -16.52
N ALA A 146 2.23 -4.79 -15.86
CA ALA A 146 1.05 -4.23 -16.52
C ALA A 146 1.34 -2.84 -17.12
N ALA A 147 2.06 -1.98 -16.39
CA ALA A 147 2.44 -0.66 -16.89
C ALA A 147 3.35 -0.75 -18.13
N ASN A 148 4.36 -1.64 -18.13
CA ASN A 148 5.23 -1.81 -19.30
C ASN A 148 4.50 -2.42 -20.50
N LEU A 149 3.74 -3.50 -20.29
CA LEU A 149 2.98 -4.14 -21.35
C LEU A 149 1.99 -3.16 -22.00
N SER A 150 1.27 -2.38 -21.20
CA SER A 150 0.28 -1.44 -21.72
C SER A 150 0.90 -0.17 -22.33
N LEU A 151 1.74 0.53 -21.57
CA LEU A 151 2.20 1.87 -21.95
C LEU A 151 3.40 1.87 -22.89
N LYS A 152 4.18 0.79 -22.92
CA LYS A 152 5.41 0.68 -23.71
C LYS A 152 5.30 -0.28 -24.88
N LEU A 153 4.55 -1.37 -24.69
CA LEU A 153 4.40 -2.42 -25.70
C LEU A 153 3.02 -2.41 -26.36
N GLY A 154 2.08 -1.58 -25.89
CA GLY A 154 0.78 -1.38 -26.53
C GLY A 154 -0.20 -2.54 -26.34
N HIS A 155 0.02 -3.41 -25.35
CA HIS A 155 -0.88 -4.52 -25.06
C HIS A 155 -2.09 -4.07 -24.21
N GLU A 156 -3.27 -4.59 -24.53
CA GLU A 156 -4.46 -4.45 -23.70
C GLU A 156 -4.47 -5.53 -22.62
N VAL A 157 -3.95 -5.18 -21.43
CA VAL A 157 -3.79 -6.12 -20.30
C VAL A 157 -4.78 -5.89 -19.16
N LEU A 158 -5.47 -4.74 -19.14
CA LEU A 158 -6.48 -4.38 -18.15
C LEU A 158 -7.68 -3.75 -18.85
N GLN A 159 -8.82 -3.71 -18.15
CA GLN A 159 -9.98 -2.95 -18.62
C GLN A 159 -9.65 -1.46 -18.77
N PRO A 160 -10.36 -0.72 -19.66
CA PRO A 160 -10.17 0.71 -19.82
C PRO A 160 -10.18 1.46 -18.49
N GLY A 161 -9.18 2.31 -18.25
CA GLY A 161 -9.01 3.02 -16.98
C GLY A 161 -8.25 2.24 -15.90
N GLY A 162 -7.96 0.96 -16.10
CA GLY A 162 -7.28 0.12 -15.11
C GLY A 162 -5.83 0.55 -14.83
N ILE A 163 -5.10 1.01 -15.86
CA ILE A 163 -3.71 1.44 -15.71
C ILE A 163 -3.62 2.69 -14.82
N GLN A 164 -4.57 3.62 -14.94
CA GLN A 164 -4.64 4.83 -14.13
C GLN A 164 -4.92 4.54 -12.64
N ARG A 165 -5.31 3.33 -12.28
CA ARG A 165 -5.59 2.93 -10.89
C ARG A 165 -4.47 2.10 -10.26
N LEU A 166 -3.34 1.91 -10.94
CA LEU A 166 -2.24 1.10 -10.42
C LEU A 166 -1.69 1.63 -9.10
N THR A 167 -1.59 2.95 -8.94
CA THR A 167 -1.09 3.57 -7.69
C THR A 167 -2.05 3.35 -6.52
N GLU A 168 -3.36 3.52 -6.75
CA GLU A 168 -4.41 3.24 -5.77
C GLU A 168 -4.37 1.76 -5.35
N LEU A 169 -4.32 0.84 -6.33
CA LEU A 169 -4.26 -0.60 -6.11
C LEU A 169 -3.02 -1.01 -5.30
N SER A 170 -1.85 -0.45 -5.63
CA SER A 170 -0.61 -0.71 -4.90
C SER A 170 -0.74 -0.33 -3.43
N ARG A 171 -1.24 0.87 -3.14
CA ARG A 171 -1.44 1.37 -1.76
C ARG A 171 -2.46 0.53 -1.01
N TYR A 172 -3.56 0.16 -1.66
CA TYR A 172 -4.58 -0.69 -1.07
C TYR A 172 -4.03 -2.06 -0.63
N VAL A 173 -3.22 -2.70 -1.48
CA VAL A 173 -2.61 -4.01 -1.15
C VAL A 173 -1.60 -3.88 -0.01
N TYR A 174 -0.77 -2.83 0.01
CA TYR A 174 0.14 -2.59 1.14
C TYR A 174 -0.60 -2.35 2.46
N GLU A 175 -1.71 -1.62 2.41
CA GLU A 175 -2.56 -1.38 3.58
C GLU A 175 -3.15 -2.69 4.10
N LEU A 176 -3.77 -3.50 3.23
CA LEU A 176 -4.34 -4.79 3.60
C LEU A 176 -3.29 -5.78 4.13
N ALA A 177 -2.11 -5.81 3.52
CA ALA A 177 -1.02 -6.68 3.95
C ALA A 177 -0.33 -6.18 5.23
N ASN A 178 -0.73 -5.01 5.75
CA ASN A 178 -0.08 -4.32 6.87
C ASN A 178 1.45 -4.17 6.67
N MET A 179 1.84 -3.80 5.46
CA MET A 179 3.23 -3.62 5.06
C MET A 179 3.54 -2.13 4.84
N ASN A 180 4.83 -1.78 4.96
CA ASN A 180 5.28 -0.43 4.64
C ASN A 180 5.30 -0.23 3.12
N PHE A 181 4.78 0.91 2.68
CA PHE A 181 4.89 1.34 1.28
C PHE A 181 6.36 1.47 0.89
N ARG A 182 6.72 1.08 -0.34
CA ARG A 182 8.07 1.29 -0.90
C ARG A 182 8.10 2.61 -1.68
N PRO A 183 8.75 3.68 -1.18
CA PRO A 183 8.74 4.98 -1.86
C PRO A 183 9.37 4.92 -3.26
N GLY A 184 10.41 4.08 -3.43
CA GLY A 184 11.11 3.91 -4.70
C GLY A 184 10.54 2.85 -5.64
N GLN A 185 9.32 2.33 -5.39
CA GLN A 185 8.74 1.31 -6.27
C GLN A 185 8.49 1.89 -7.68
N PRO A 186 8.88 1.18 -8.76
CA PRO A 186 8.64 1.65 -10.12
C PRO A 186 7.17 1.97 -10.36
N PHE A 187 6.92 3.04 -11.14
CA PHE A 187 5.59 3.57 -11.49
C PHE A 187 4.75 4.12 -10.32
N VAL A 188 4.62 3.44 -9.19
CA VAL A 188 3.61 3.76 -8.15
C VAL A 188 4.20 4.31 -6.86
N GLY A 189 5.51 4.22 -6.68
CA GLY A 189 6.21 4.77 -5.52
C GLY A 189 6.13 6.30 -5.49
N SER A 190 6.06 6.89 -4.30
CA SER A 190 6.03 8.35 -4.12
C SER A 190 7.31 9.06 -4.58
N SER A 191 8.40 8.30 -4.76
CA SER A 191 9.67 8.77 -5.31
C SER A 191 9.85 8.45 -6.80
N ALA A 192 8.94 7.68 -7.43
CA ALA A 192 9.10 7.23 -8.82
C ALA A 192 9.11 8.37 -9.83
N PHE A 193 8.40 9.46 -9.53
CA PHE A 193 8.36 10.70 -10.32
C PHE A 193 8.81 11.90 -9.50
N ALA A 194 9.74 11.66 -8.57
CA ALA A 194 10.24 12.70 -7.68
C ALA A 194 11.55 13.34 -8.16
N HIS A 195 11.64 14.67 -8.09
CA HIS A 195 12.79 15.44 -8.63
C HIS A 195 13.43 16.36 -7.57
N LYS A 196 14.63 16.03 -7.08
CA LYS A 196 15.26 16.72 -5.92
C LYS A 196 16.42 17.69 -6.26
N GLY A 197 16.80 17.86 -7.52
CA GLY A 197 17.95 18.69 -7.92
C GLY A 197 17.56 19.93 -8.73
N GLY A 198 18.09 21.12 -8.39
CA GLY A 198 17.72 22.39 -9.05
C GLY A 198 17.82 22.38 -10.58
N MET A 199 18.84 21.70 -11.14
CA MET A 199 18.97 21.51 -12.59
C MET A 199 17.88 20.60 -13.17
N HIS A 200 17.53 19.51 -12.48
CA HIS A 200 16.47 18.58 -12.90
C HIS A 200 15.10 19.26 -12.81
N VAL A 201 14.83 20.00 -11.72
CA VAL A 201 13.57 20.74 -11.54
C VAL A 201 13.38 21.79 -12.64
N HIS A 202 14.41 22.58 -12.94
CA HIS A 202 14.34 23.57 -14.02
C HIS A 202 14.07 22.91 -15.39
N ALA A 203 14.72 21.77 -15.66
CA ALA A 203 14.54 21.06 -16.93
C ALA A 203 13.18 20.37 -17.04
N VAL A 204 12.66 19.77 -15.95
CA VAL A 204 11.33 19.16 -15.90
C VAL A 204 10.23 20.21 -16.07
N ASN A 205 10.36 21.38 -15.45
CA ASN A 205 9.41 22.48 -15.61
C ASN A 205 9.36 23.00 -17.06
N ARG A 206 10.49 22.96 -17.77
CA ARG A 206 10.55 23.35 -19.19
C ARG A 206 10.07 22.23 -20.13
N LEU A 207 10.43 20.99 -19.82
CA LEU A 207 10.13 19.82 -20.63
C LEU A 207 10.12 18.55 -19.77
N ALA A 208 8.96 18.19 -19.22
CA ALA A 208 8.82 17.06 -18.29
C ALA A 208 9.36 15.73 -18.83
N ARG A 209 9.12 15.44 -20.11
CA ARG A 209 9.63 14.23 -20.81
C ARG A 209 11.16 14.11 -20.87
N SER A 210 11.92 15.13 -20.43
CA SER A 210 13.39 15.06 -20.35
C SER A 210 13.89 14.22 -19.18
N TYR A 211 13.07 14.03 -18.13
CA TYR A 211 13.40 13.18 -16.97
C TYR A 211 12.31 12.17 -16.62
N GLU A 212 11.18 12.20 -17.32
CA GLU A 212 10.05 11.30 -17.09
C GLU A 212 9.81 10.43 -18.31
N HIS A 213 9.85 9.11 -18.10
CA HIS A 213 9.61 8.14 -19.17
C HIS A 213 8.12 8.04 -19.54
N ILE A 214 7.21 8.50 -18.69
CA ILE A 214 5.76 8.67 -18.93
C ILE A 214 5.24 9.84 -18.09
N PRO A 215 4.11 10.48 -18.47
CA PRO A 215 3.32 11.29 -17.55
C PRO A 215 2.83 10.43 -16.37
N PRO A 216 3.03 10.86 -15.11
CA PRO A 216 2.70 10.06 -13.92
C PRO A 216 1.20 9.77 -13.78
N GLU A 217 0.34 10.65 -14.29
CA GLU A 217 -1.12 10.51 -14.23
C GLU A 217 -1.61 9.29 -15.01
N GLN A 218 -0.81 8.78 -15.97
CA GLN A 218 -1.14 7.56 -16.70
C GLN A 218 -1.24 6.33 -15.79
N VAL A 219 -0.52 6.32 -14.66
CA VAL A 219 -0.52 5.22 -13.68
C VAL A 219 -1.20 5.59 -12.35
N GLY A 220 -1.90 6.73 -12.32
CA GLY A 220 -2.53 7.28 -11.12
C GLY A 220 -1.54 7.82 -10.09
N ASN A 221 -0.31 8.12 -10.52
CA ASN A 221 0.68 8.77 -9.68
C ASN A 221 0.74 10.25 -10.03
N GLU A 222 1.54 11.01 -9.28
CA GLU A 222 1.74 12.43 -9.49
C GLU A 222 3.23 12.79 -9.54
N ARG A 223 3.55 13.85 -10.28
CA ARG A 223 4.90 14.40 -10.30
C ARG A 223 5.15 15.08 -8.96
N ARG A 224 6.17 14.63 -8.24
CA ARG A 224 6.59 15.27 -6.98
C ARG A 224 7.91 15.98 -7.18
N ILE A 225 7.88 17.27 -7.47
CA ILE A 225 9.13 18.03 -7.37
C ILE A 225 9.51 18.01 -5.88
N LEU A 226 10.70 17.59 -5.51
CA LEU A 226 11.21 17.69 -4.14
C LEU A 226 11.97 19.00 -4.11
N VAL A 227 11.23 20.09 -4.07
CA VAL A 227 11.84 21.40 -3.91
C VAL A 227 12.10 21.57 -2.43
N SER A 228 13.33 21.92 -2.08
CA SER A 228 13.50 22.74 -0.89
C SER A 228 12.57 23.94 -1.04
N GLU A 229 11.48 23.96 -0.27
CA GLU A 229 10.52 25.07 -0.09
C GLU A 229 9.40 25.34 -1.13
N LEU A 230 9.36 24.79 -2.37
CA LEU A 230 8.35 25.21 -3.39
C LEU A 230 7.29 24.16 -3.84
N SER A 231 7.49 22.86 -3.67
CA SER A 231 6.59 21.86 -4.26
C SER A 231 5.41 21.45 -3.41
N GLY A 232 5.61 21.32 -2.09
CA GLY A 232 4.46 21.07 -1.23
C GLY A 232 3.47 22.24 -1.28
N ARG A 233 3.88 23.42 -1.78
CA ARG A 233 2.98 24.51 -2.09
C ARG A 233 1.84 24.11 -3.02
N SER A 234 2.09 23.36 -4.09
CA SER A 234 1.05 23.01 -5.08
C SER A 234 0.03 21.99 -4.57
N ASN A 235 0.49 20.93 -3.90
CA ASN A 235 -0.39 19.96 -3.23
C ASN A 235 -1.14 20.60 -2.06
N ILE A 236 -0.49 21.47 -1.31
CA ILE A 236 -1.15 22.28 -0.27
C ILE A 236 -2.18 23.19 -0.93
N VAL A 237 -1.89 23.90 -2.05
CA VAL A 237 -2.86 24.75 -2.74
C VAL A 237 -4.10 23.97 -3.15
N ALA A 238 -3.95 22.75 -3.69
CA ALA A 238 -5.07 21.90 -4.04
C ALA A 238 -5.91 21.53 -2.81
N LYS A 239 -5.27 21.10 -1.71
CA LYS A 239 -5.94 20.76 -0.45
C LYS A 239 -6.47 21.99 0.31
N THR A 240 -5.93 23.19 0.09
CA THR A 240 -6.34 24.44 0.73
C THR A 240 -7.28 25.28 -0.11
N SER A 241 -7.62 24.84 -1.33
CA SER A 241 -8.58 25.51 -2.21
C SER A 241 -9.92 25.78 -1.51
N LYS A 242 -10.38 24.86 -0.67
CA LYS A 242 -11.57 24.99 0.19
C LYS A 242 -11.49 26.14 1.21
N PHE A 243 -10.29 26.57 1.61
CA PHE A 243 -10.07 27.70 2.50
C PHE A 243 -9.90 29.04 1.76
N ARG A 244 -9.89 29.04 0.41
CA ARG A 244 -9.74 30.25 -0.44
C ARG A 244 -8.47 31.08 -0.14
N ILE A 245 -7.40 30.43 0.29
CA ILE A 245 -6.10 31.05 0.63
C ILE A 245 -5.02 30.88 -0.45
N SER A 246 -5.39 30.38 -1.63
CA SER A 246 -4.45 30.01 -2.70
C SER A 246 -3.61 31.16 -3.24
N GLU A 247 -4.02 32.41 -3.00
CA GLU A 247 -3.32 33.62 -3.46
C GLU A 247 -2.35 34.22 -2.43
N ASP A 248 -2.37 33.75 -1.17
CA ASP A 248 -1.46 34.23 -0.11
C ASP A 248 -0.15 33.43 -0.11
N ASN A 249 0.86 33.99 -0.77
CA ASN A 249 2.16 33.37 -0.96
C ASN A 249 2.93 33.09 0.34
N GLU A 250 2.85 33.99 1.34
CA GLU A 250 3.58 33.84 2.60
C GLU A 250 2.93 32.77 3.47
N LEU A 251 1.59 32.77 3.52
CA LEU A 251 0.82 31.81 4.28
C LEU A 251 1.00 30.39 3.76
N MET A 252 1.06 30.24 2.44
CA MET A 252 1.31 28.96 1.78
C MET A 252 2.69 28.38 2.12
N VAL A 253 3.73 29.23 2.23
CA VAL A 253 5.07 28.79 2.66
C VAL A 253 5.04 28.38 4.13
N LYS A 254 4.33 29.13 4.98
CA LYS A 254 4.18 28.80 6.41
C LYS A 254 3.51 27.45 6.62
N ILE A 255 2.42 27.16 5.90
CA ILE A 255 1.74 25.86 5.95
C ILE A 255 2.66 24.74 5.46
N LEU A 256 3.40 24.99 4.38
CA LEU A 256 4.33 24.01 3.83
C LEU A 256 5.42 23.62 4.84
N ASN A 257 6.06 24.60 5.46
CA ASN A 257 7.11 24.33 6.44
C ASN A 257 6.54 23.53 7.62
N ALA A 258 5.35 23.89 8.12
CA ALA A 258 4.70 23.16 9.20
C ALA A 258 4.37 21.70 8.83
N VAL A 259 3.93 21.45 7.59
CA VAL A 259 3.70 20.07 7.10
C VAL A 259 5.02 19.30 7.02
N GLN A 260 6.08 19.90 6.49
CA GLN A 260 7.39 19.25 6.36
C GLN A 260 8.01 18.91 7.71
N ASP A 261 7.89 19.82 8.68
CA ASP A 261 8.38 19.61 10.05
C ASP A 261 7.66 18.41 10.70
N LEU A 262 6.33 18.33 10.58
CA LEU A 262 5.54 17.23 11.12
C LEU A 262 5.78 15.91 10.35
N GLU A 263 5.92 15.94 9.03
CA GLU A 263 6.28 14.75 8.25
C GLU A 263 7.65 14.18 8.68
N ALA A 264 8.62 15.05 8.97
CA ALA A 264 9.93 14.65 9.50
C ALA A 264 9.82 14.01 10.90
N GLU A 265 8.81 14.39 11.68
CA GLU A 265 8.51 13.75 12.96
C GLU A 265 7.76 12.41 12.81
N GLY A 266 7.20 12.13 11.64
CA GLY A 266 6.56 10.86 11.28
C GLY A 266 5.08 10.97 10.89
N TYR A 267 4.51 12.18 10.81
CA TYR A 267 3.13 12.38 10.40
C TYR A 267 2.91 11.97 8.93
N GLN A 268 1.69 11.54 8.60
CA GLN A 268 1.24 11.27 7.23
C GLN A 268 -0.17 11.83 7.03
N PHE A 269 -0.25 12.99 6.40
CA PHE A 269 -1.50 13.72 6.20
C PHE A 269 -2.36 13.17 5.05
N GLU A 270 -1.83 12.27 4.21
CA GLU A 270 -2.60 11.58 3.17
C GLU A 270 -3.62 10.60 3.75
N ALA A 271 -3.32 10.01 4.91
CA ALA A 271 -4.23 9.11 5.61
C ALA A 271 -5.09 9.83 6.67
N ALA A 272 -4.93 11.15 6.82
CA ALA A 272 -5.55 11.93 7.89
C ALA A 272 -5.88 13.37 7.45
N GLU A 273 -6.86 13.49 6.55
CA GLU A 273 -7.26 14.77 5.97
C GLU A 273 -7.81 15.77 7.00
N ALA A 274 -8.46 15.30 8.07
CA ALA A 274 -8.99 16.20 9.11
C ALA A 274 -7.88 16.86 9.93
N SER A 275 -6.82 16.13 10.28
CA SER A 275 -5.65 16.71 10.94
C SER A 275 -4.92 17.72 10.04
N PHE A 276 -4.89 17.46 8.73
CA PHE A 276 -4.37 18.45 7.76
C PHE A 276 -5.21 19.73 7.76
N ASP A 277 -6.54 19.61 7.71
CA ASP A 277 -7.45 20.75 7.73
C ASP A 277 -7.28 21.60 8.99
N LEU A 278 -7.18 20.96 10.15
CA LEU A 278 -6.94 21.65 11.42
C LEU A 278 -5.57 22.35 11.44
N LEU A 279 -4.52 21.72 10.89
CA LEU A 279 -3.22 22.37 10.74
C LEU A 279 -3.34 23.64 9.89
N VAL A 280 -4.04 23.59 8.77
CA VAL A 280 -4.27 24.76 7.92
C VAL A 280 -5.03 25.84 8.67
N MET A 281 -6.14 25.50 9.34
CA MET A 281 -6.92 26.45 10.14
C MET A 281 -6.06 27.15 11.21
N LYS A 282 -5.13 26.42 11.86
CA LYS A 282 -4.17 26.97 12.84
C LYS A 282 -3.22 27.96 12.18
N GLN A 283 -2.68 27.63 11.01
CA GLN A 283 -1.72 28.50 10.32
C GLN A 283 -2.34 29.81 9.81
N ILE A 284 -3.59 29.76 9.36
CA ILE A 284 -4.34 30.92 8.84
C ILE A 284 -5.06 31.73 9.92
N GLY A 285 -4.97 31.30 11.19
CA GLY A 285 -5.50 32.04 12.34
C GLY A 285 -7.02 31.96 12.51
N VAL A 286 -7.71 31.06 11.80
CA VAL A 286 -9.17 30.85 11.97
C VAL A 286 -9.50 29.75 12.96
N PHE A 287 -8.52 28.92 13.33
CA PHE A 287 -8.71 27.91 14.36
C PHE A 287 -8.85 28.55 15.73
N GLN A 288 -10.00 28.33 16.38
CA GLN A 288 -10.17 28.62 17.80
C GLN A 288 -10.38 27.31 18.56
N PRO A 289 -9.48 26.96 19.51
CA PRO A 289 -9.66 25.77 20.34
C PRO A 289 -11.04 25.75 20.98
N SER A 290 -11.73 24.63 20.84
CA SER A 290 -13.05 24.41 21.42
C SER A 290 -12.95 24.09 22.91
N PHE A 291 -11.80 23.58 23.33
CA PHE A 291 -11.42 23.28 24.70
C PHE A 291 -9.90 23.33 24.88
N GLU A 292 -9.44 23.52 26.13
CA GLU A 292 -8.03 23.50 26.51
C GLU A 292 -7.81 22.36 27.51
N LEU A 293 -6.89 21.44 27.21
CA LEU A 293 -6.47 20.42 28.17
C LEU A 293 -5.48 21.04 29.17
N ASP A 294 -5.70 20.83 30.47
CA ASP A 294 -4.70 21.11 31.51
C ASP A 294 -3.79 19.89 31.69
N HIS A 295 -4.39 18.72 31.97
CA HIS A 295 -3.71 17.43 31.97
C HIS A 295 -4.70 16.27 31.90
N TYR A 296 -4.19 15.09 31.53
CA TYR A 296 -4.89 13.83 31.69
C TYR A 296 -4.09 12.85 32.56
N ARG A 297 -4.77 11.89 33.18
CA ARG A 297 -4.15 10.72 33.81
C ARG A 297 -4.92 9.50 33.38
N VAL A 298 -4.20 8.46 32.95
CA VAL A 298 -4.81 7.17 32.65
C VAL A 298 -4.29 6.14 33.64
N HIS A 299 -5.20 5.47 34.33
CA HIS A 299 -4.90 4.32 35.18
C HIS A 299 -5.40 3.06 34.50
N ILE A 300 -4.49 2.14 34.26
CA ILE A 300 -4.80 0.81 33.75
C ILE A 300 -4.48 -0.16 34.88
N GLN A 301 -5.49 -0.86 35.37
CA GLN A 301 -5.32 -1.88 36.38
C GLN A 301 -5.72 -3.24 35.81
N ASN A 302 -4.73 -4.11 35.65
CA ASN A 302 -4.97 -5.48 35.22
C ASN A 302 -5.23 -6.35 36.46
N GLN A 303 -6.50 -6.51 36.85
CA GLN A 303 -6.90 -7.42 37.93
C GLN A 303 -7.28 -8.81 37.37
N VAL A 304 -7.20 -9.84 38.21
CA VAL A 304 -7.44 -11.25 37.82
C VAL A 304 -8.84 -11.50 37.27
N LEU A 305 -9.83 -10.68 37.66
CA LEU A 305 -11.23 -10.88 37.28
C LEU A 305 -11.63 -10.02 36.07
N GLU A 306 -11.32 -8.73 36.05
CA GLU A 306 -11.52 -7.85 34.89
C GLU A 306 -10.47 -6.72 34.86
N PRO A 307 -9.89 -6.38 33.70
CA PRO A 307 -9.06 -5.19 33.56
C PRO A 307 -9.93 -3.95 33.65
N THR A 308 -9.57 -3.00 34.51
CA THR A 308 -10.23 -1.70 34.58
C THR A 308 -9.33 -0.62 34.00
N THR A 309 -9.88 0.23 33.13
CA THR A 309 -9.18 1.41 32.63
C THR A 309 -9.99 2.67 32.89
N GLU A 310 -9.36 3.61 33.57
CA GLU A 310 -9.92 4.91 33.91
C GLU A 310 -9.05 6.04 33.36
N ALA A 311 -9.69 7.07 32.81
CA ALA A 311 -9.04 8.30 32.38
C ALA A 311 -9.65 9.48 33.13
N VAL A 312 -8.80 10.25 33.82
CA VAL A 312 -9.15 11.51 34.47
C VAL A 312 -8.68 12.65 33.58
N LEU A 313 -9.61 13.49 33.14
CA LEU A 313 -9.35 14.69 32.36
C LEU A 313 -9.60 15.93 33.20
N LYS A 314 -8.65 16.86 33.20
CA LYS A 314 -8.87 18.24 33.59
C LYS A 314 -8.80 19.10 32.33
N LEU A 315 -9.93 19.68 31.94
CA LEU A 315 -10.02 20.52 30.75
C LEU A 315 -10.89 21.74 30.98
N LYS A 316 -10.73 22.74 30.13
CA LYS A 316 -11.45 24.00 30.17
C LYS A 316 -12.26 24.19 28.89
N THR A 317 -13.54 24.48 29.03
CA THR A 317 -14.47 24.83 27.95
C THR A 317 -14.99 26.24 28.18
N GLY A 318 -14.58 27.18 27.33
CA GLY A 318 -14.87 28.60 27.54
C GLY A 318 -14.30 29.11 28.89
N ALA A 319 -15.17 29.54 29.80
CA ALA A 319 -14.78 30.00 31.14
C ALA A 319 -14.81 28.90 32.21
N THR A 320 -15.27 27.70 31.88
CA THR A 320 -15.52 26.64 32.87
C THR A 320 -14.37 25.63 32.85
N VAL A 321 -13.79 25.36 34.02
CA VAL A 321 -12.83 24.26 34.23
C VAL A 321 -13.60 23.05 34.76
N GLN A 322 -13.38 21.89 34.18
CA GLN A 322 -14.06 20.64 34.53
C GLN A 322 -13.03 19.54 34.85
N HIS A 323 -13.39 18.68 35.81
CA HIS A 323 -12.72 17.41 36.08
C HIS A 323 -13.68 16.28 35.74
N VAL A 324 -13.29 15.42 34.80
CA VAL A 324 -14.16 14.37 34.28
C VAL A 324 -13.43 13.03 34.32
N VAL A 325 -14.15 11.99 34.73
CA VAL A 325 -13.65 10.62 34.74
C VAL A 325 -14.40 9.80 33.68
N GLY A 326 -13.64 9.19 32.78
CA GLY A 326 -14.13 8.23 31.79
C GLY A 326 -13.59 6.83 32.11
N GLU A 327 -14.42 5.83 31.83
CA GLU A 327 -14.07 4.42 31.93
C GLU A 327 -14.14 3.81 30.52
N GLY A 328 -13.39 2.73 30.30
CA GLY A 328 -13.45 1.98 29.05
C GLY A 328 -12.62 0.71 29.08
N ASP A 329 -12.74 -0.08 28.01
CA ASP A 329 -12.04 -1.37 27.85
C ASP A 329 -10.51 -1.20 27.67
N GLY A 330 -10.07 0.03 27.41
CA GLY A 330 -8.66 0.39 27.26
C GLY A 330 -8.44 1.90 27.35
N PRO A 331 -7.17 2.35 27.31
CA PRO A 331 -6.81 3.75 27.59
C PRO A 331 -7.45 4.72 26.61
N VAL A 332 -7.53 4.36 25.32
CA VAL A 332 -8.13 5.20 24.28
C VAL A 332 -9.64 5.33 24.48
N ASN A 333 -10.32 4.22 24.81
CA ASN A 333 -11.76 4.24 25.06
C ASN A 333 -12.10 5.03 26.34
N ALA A 334 -11.30 4.91 27.40
CA ALA A 334 -11.48 5.71 28.61
C ALA A 334 -11.30 7.21 28.34
N LEU A 335 -10.30 7.61 27.53
CA LEU A 335 -10.08 8.99 27.11
C LEU A 335 -11.24 9.53 26.25
N ASP A 336 -11.73 8.74 25.29
CA ASP A 336 -12.90 9.07 24.46
C ASP A 336 -14.16 9.25 25.32
N SER A 337 -14.43 8.32 26.24
CA SER A 337 -15.52 8.40 27.21
C SER A 337 -15.43 9.68 28.06
N ALA A 338 -14.25 10.03 28.55
CA ALA A 338 -14.03 11.23 29.35
C ALA A 338 -14.25 12.51 28.53
N LEU A 339 -13.73 12.57 27.30
CA LEU A 339 -13.94 13.70 26.38
C LEU A 339 -15.42 13.88 26.05
N ARG A 340 -16.15 12.80 25.74
CA ARG A 340 -17.59 12.85 25.46
C ARG A 340 -18.36 13.40 26.65
N LYS A 341 -18.08 12.92 27.86
CA LYS A 341 -18.73 13.41 29.09
C LYS A 341 -18.49 14.91 29.31
N ALA A 342 -17.28 15.40 29.02
CA ALA A 342 -16.93 16.80 29.20
C ALA A 342 -17.52 17.73 28.12
N LEU A 343 -17.53 17.28 26.87
CA LEU A 343 -17.79 18.14 25.71
C LEU A 343 -19.23 18.08 25.21
N THR A 344 -19.93 16.93 25.34
CA THR A 344 -21.33 16.79 24.86
C THR A 344 -22.30 17.84 25.44
N PRO A 345 -22.21 18.26 26.72
CA PRO A 345 -23.09 19.31 27.25
C PRO A 345 -22.93 20.67 26.56
N VAL A 346 -21.74 20.96 26.03
CA VAL A 346 -21.42 22.22 25.33
C VAL A 346 -21.60 22.10 23.82
N TYR A 347 -21.28 20.92 23.27
CA TYR A 347 -21.34 20.58 21.85
C TYR A 347 -22.15 19.29 21.64
N PRO A 348 -23.50 19.37 21.61
CA PRO A 348 -24.36 18.19 21.58
C PRO A 348 -24.13 17.25 20.39
N GLY A 349 -23.64 17.76 19.26
CA GLY A 349 -23.40 16.94 18.07
C GLY A 349 -22.28 15.92 18.20
N ILE A 350 -21.44 16.02 19.24
CA ILE A 350 -20.45 14.97 19.60
C ILE A 350 -21.16 13.63 19.90
N ALA A 351 -22.41 13.65 20.37
CA ALA A 351 -23.17 12.44 20.64
C ALA A 351 -23.45 11.60 19.37
N GLU A 352 -23.39 12.21 18.18
CA GLU A 352 -23.59 11.52 16.89
C GLU A 352 -22.29 10.96 16.28
N MET A 353 -21.14 11.32 16.85
CA MET A 353 -19.83 10.89 16.39
C MET A 353 -19.46 9.53 17.01
N SER A 354 -18.90 8.61 16.22
CA SER A 354 -18.32 7.35 16.69
C SER A 354 -16.95 7.12 16.07
N LEU A 355 -16.01 6.56 16.84
CA LEU A 355 -14.77 6.01 16.31
C LEU A 355 -15.09 4.70 15.58
N VAL A 356 -14.66 4.57 14.32
CA VAL A 356 -14.97 3.40 13.47
C VAL A 356 -13.74 2.58 13.10
N ASP A 357 -12.54 3.18 13.10
CA ASP A 357 -11.28 2.47 12.88
C ASP A 357 -10.15 3.09 13.71
N TYR A 358 -9.19 2.27 14.12
CA TYR A 358 -8.04 2.65 14.93
C TYR A 358 -6.82 1.86 14.47
N LYS A 359 -5.81 2.58 13.97
CA LYS A 359 -4.58 1.97 13.43
C LYS A 359 -3.36 2.52 14.14
N VAL A 360 -2.46 1.62 14.54
CA VAL A 360 -1.17 1.97 15.14
C VAL A 360 -0.07 1.46 14.24
N ARG A 361 0.89 2.33 13.90
CA ARG A 361 2.08 1.97 13.13
C ARG A 361 3.34 2.43 13.83
N VAL A 362 4.31 1.54 13.93
CA VAL A 362 5.67 1.87 14.40
C VAL A 362 6.44 2.47 13.23
N ILE A 363 6.98 3.68 13.40
CA ILE A 363 7.62 4.46 12.33
C ILE A 363 9.10 4.12 12.21
N ASN A 364 9.79 3.99 13.35
CA ASN A 364 11.22 3.70 13.40
C ASN A 364 11.50 2.44 14.21
N SER A 365 11.35 1.27 13.58
CA SER A 365 11.51 -0.02 14.26
C SER A 365 12.92 -0.27 14.81
N ALA A 366 13.94 0.51 14.39
CA ALA A 366 15.31 0.37 14.86
C ALA A 366 15.50 0.79 16.33
N GLU A 367 14.61 1.64 16.87
CA GLU A 367 14.69 2.15 18.24
C GLU A 367 13.93 1.29 19.27
N GLY A 368 13.39 0.14 18.85
CA GLY A 368 12.73 -0.81 19.72
C GLY A 368 11.53 -0.20 20.45
N THR A 369 11.51 -0.27 21.79
CA THR A 369 10.40 0.26 22.60
C THR A 369 10.35 1.79 22.68
N ALA A 370 11.40 2.48 22.22
CA ALA A 370 11.42 3.95 22.12
C ALA A 370 10.95 4.45 20.74
N ALA A 371 10.57 3.53 19.84
CA ALA A 371 10.15 3.88 18.51
C ALA A 371 8.92 4.79 18.52
N LYS A 372 8.98 5.86 17.72
CA LYS A 372 7.80 6.68 17.44
C LYS A 372 6.67 5.83 16.86
N VAL A 373 5.48 6.02 17.41
CA VAL A 373 4.25 5.43 16.92
C VAL A 373 3.37 6.50 16.28
N ARG A 374 2.84 6.16 15.12
CA ARG A 374 1.78 6.91 14.45
C ARG A 374 0.46 6.23 14.71
N VAL A 375 -0.50 6.96 15.24
CA VAL A 375 -1.87 6.52 15.43
C VAL A 375 -2.74 7.25 14.41
N VAL A 376 -3.56 6.50 13.67
CA VAL A 376 -4.61 7.04 12.80
C VAL A 376 -5.95 6.60 13.34
N ILE A 377 -6.84 7.56 13.56
CA ILE A 377 -8.22 7.33 14.02
C ILE A 377 -9.16 7.72 12.90
N GLU A 378 -10.05 6.81 12.52
CA GLU A 378 -11.18 7.13 11.65
C GLU A 378 -12.44 7.31 12.50
N SER A 379 -13.11 8.43 12.30
CA SER A 379 -14.34 8.81 12.98
C SER A 379 -15.45 9.06 11.96
N ARG A 380 -16.69 8.82 12.37
CA ARG A 380 -17.87 9.02 11.53
C ARG A 380 -19.00 9.67 12.32
N ASP A 381 -19.78 10.50 11.66
CA ASP A 381 -21.11 10.91 12.09
C ASP A 381 -22.15 10.61 10.99
N ARG A 382 -23.35 11.19 11.08
CA ARG A 382 -24.41 10.99 10.08
C ARG A 382 -24.07 11.57 8.69
N GLN A 383 -23.10 12.48 8.60
CA GLN A 383 -22.82 13.28 7.40
C GLN A 383 -21.50 12.92 6.74
N ALA A 384 -20.47 12.56 7.50
CA ALA A 384 -19.14 12.29 6.95
C ALA A 384 -18.35 11.27 7.76
N VAL A 385 -17.30 10.76 7.11
CA VAL A 385 -16.20 10.01 7.70
C VAL A 385 -14.95 10.88 7.58
N TRP A 386 -14.12 10.91 8.62
CA TRP A 386 -12.87 11.65 8.60
C TRP A 386 -11.80 10.93 9.41
N SER A 387 -10.54 11.15 9.02
CA SER A 387 -9.39 10.51 9.66
C SER A 387 -8.43 11.55 10.22
N THR A 388 -7.90 11.27 11.41
CA THR A 388 -6.95 12.11 12.12
C THR A 388 -5.71 11.32 12.51
N VAL A 389 -4.61 12.02 12.73
CA VAL A 389 -3.31 11.41 13.00
C VAL A 389 -2.64 12.05 14.21
N GLY A 390 -1.99 11.23 15.01
CA GLY A 390 -1.10 11.65 16.08
C GLY A 390 0.19 10.86 16.06
N VAL A 391 1.30 11.50 16.37
CA VAL A 391 2.62 10.87 16.43
C VAL A 391 3.28 11.20 17.77
N SER A 392 3.76 10.17 18.45
CA SER A 392 4.51 10.29 19.71
C SER A 392 5.31 9.02 19.94
N GLU A 393 6.32 9.08 20.79
CA GLU A 393 6.98 7.87 21.34
C GLU A 393 6.04 7.11 22.28
N ASN A 394 5.03 7.78 22.84
CA ASN A 394 4.02 7.18 23.69
C ASN A 394 2.72 6.94 22.90
N ILE A 395 2.29 5.68 22.81
CA ILE A 395 1.05 5.28 22.13
C ILE A 395 -0.21 5.95 22.69
N ILE A 396 -0.28 6.20 23.99
CA ILE A 396 -1.42 6.88 24.62
C ILE A 396 -1.43 8.35 24.20
N GLU A 397 -0.28 9.00 24.15
CA GLU A 397 -0.14 10.39 23.70
C GLU A 397 -0.45 10.52 22.19
N ALA A 398 0.09 9.64 21.35
CA ALA A 398 -0.23 9.61 19.92
C ALA A 398 -1.73 9.42 19.69
N SER A 399 -2.37 8.53 20.46
CA SER A 399 -3.82 8.33 20.43
C SER A 399 -4.58 9.56 20.89
N TRP A 400 -4.11 10.22 21.95
CA TRP A 400 -4.71 11.44 22.46
C TRP A 400 -4.68 12.57 21.43
N ILE A 401 -3.55 12.80 20.78
CA ILE A 401 -3.41 13.81 19.72
C ILE A 401 -4.41 13.56 18.59
N ALA A 402 -4.47 12.31 18.08
CA ALA A 402 -5.41 11.94 17.03
C ALA A 402 -6.88 12.11 17.47
N LEU A 403 -7.19 11.77 18.72
CA LEU A 403 -8.53 11.86 19.29
C LEU A 403 -8.97 13.32 19.46
N VAL A 404 -8.09 14.18 19.98
CA VAL A 404 -8.36 15.62 20.11
C VAL A 404 -8.63 16.24 18.76
N ASP A 405 -7.80 15.93 17.75
CA ASP A 405 -8.04 16.40 16.38
C ASP A 405 -9.40 15.91 15.84
N ALA A 406 -9.82 14.69 16.16
CA ALA A 406 -11.10 14.15 15.68
C ALA A 406 -12.29 14.93 16.27
N PHE A 407 -12.22 15.28 17.56
CA PHE A 407 -13.24 16.08 18.25
C PHE A 407 -13.23 17.53 17.80
N GLU A 408 -12.05 18.16 17.71
CA GLU A 408 -11.92 19.54 17.22
C GLU A 408 -12.46 19.65 15.79
N TYR A 409 -12.08 18.75 14.89
CA TYR A 409 -12.57 18.76 13.51
C TYR A 409 -14.10 18.71 13.45
N ARG A 410 -14.72 17.84 14.27
CA ARG A 410 -16.17 17.73 14.35
C ARG A 410 -16.84 19.02 14.84
N ILE A 411 -16.26 19.69 15.84
CA ILE A 411 -16.80 20.95 16.38
C ILE A 411 -16.58 22.11 15.39
N GLN A 412 -15.42 22.20 14.73
CA GLN A 412 -15.15 23.24 13.74
C GLN A 412 -16.07 23.14 12.52
N ARG A 413 -16.39 21.92 12.06
CA ARG A 413 -17.39 21.69 11.01
C ARG A 413 -18.77 22.20 11.41
N GLU A 414 -19.18 21.93 12.65
CA GLU A 414 -20.46 22.36 13.19
C GLU A 414 -20.60 23.88 13.29
N ARG A 415 -19.49 24.57 13.59
CA ARG A 415 -19.41 26.04 13.62
C ARG A 415 -19.36 26.70 12.24
N GLY A 416 -19.46 25.93 11.15
CA GLY A 416 -19.34 26.45 9.78
C GLY A 416 -17.93 26.90 9.42
N HIS A 417 -16.92 26.52 10.21
CA HIS A 417 -15.50 26.76 9.92
C HIS A 417 -14.86 25.54 9.22
N GLY A 418 -15.63 24.47 9.00
CA GLY A 418 -15.19 23.31 8.23
C GLY A 418 -15.25 23.52 6.71
N PRO A 419 -14.72 22.59 5.91
CA PRO A 419 -14.93 22.56 4.48
C PRO A 419 -16.44 22.55 4.18
N GLY A 420 -16.88 23.41 3.27
CA GLY A 420 -18.24 23.39 2.74
C GLY A 420 -18.55 22.13 1.95
#